data_AF-A0A9W7L5V5-F1
#
_entry.id   AF-A0A9W7L5V5-F1
#
_cell.length_a   1.000
_cell.length_b   1.000
_cell.length_c   1.000
_cell.angle_alpha   90.00
_cell.angle_beta   90.00
_cell.angle_gamma   90.00
#
_symmetry.space_group_name_H-M   'P 1'
#
loop_
_entity.id
_entity.type
_entity.pdbx_description
1 polymer ?
#
loop_
_entity_poly.entity_id
_entity_poly.type
_entity_poly.pdbx_seq_one_letter_code
_entity_poly.pdbx_strand_id
1 'polypeptide(L)'
;MVQFLISLVAVLLCFSLSSYGFVTPSVSLPPSRVSRFSLYEKSPENEDIVRSGGATAAGAVLGGLLLGPFGALFGAQLGASAGQRANLDAAVTRELRSKGLTKDMLRAAEEVALDLKRAEEAEGLVRDALRSFQELARRLDGEQTSLTDKAKVMLTMGDDEGAKDALLRRERAKENLVNALKGAAGEMERLKKMEDNVAAMQIRAVEVENSIKKIAAESLVDGLNGEVGGLGGLKLEQSDPLLDKFKALEEKMKGEKDKE
;
A
#
# COMPACT_ATOMS: atom_id res chain seq x y z
N MET A 1 18.66 50.25 -38.80
CA MET A 1 17.26 49.75 -38.77
C MET A 1 17.14 48.30 -38.34
N VAL A 2 18.06 47.40 -38.69
CA VAL A 2 17.99 45.96 -38.31
C VAL A 2 18.17 45.71 -36.80
N GLN A 3 18.98 46.52 -36.11
CA GLN A 3 19.20 46.40 -34.65
C GLN A 3 17.94 46.71 -33.80
N PHE A 4 17.08 47.62 -34.28
CA PHE A 4 15.84 47.97 -33.60
C PHE A 4 14.76 46.90 -33.76
N LEU A 5 14.76 46.17 -34.89
CA LEU A 5 13.82 45.07 -35.11
C LEU A 5 14.10 43.87 -34.20
N ILE A 6 15.37 43.56 -33.91
CA ILE A 6 15.75 42.44 -33.04
C ILE A 6 15.38 42.73 -31.58
N SER A 7 15.51 43.98 -31.13
CA SER A 7 15.12 44.38 -29.78
C SER A 7 13.59 44.41 -29.59
N LEU A 8 12.83 44.78 -30.63
CA LEU A 8 11.37 44.77 -30.58
C LEU A 8 10.79 43.34 -30.53
N VAL A 9 11.40 42.38 -31.26
CA VAL A 9 10.98 40.98 -31.27
C VAL A 9 11.30 40.28 -29.94
N ALA A 10 12.40 40.64 -29.26
CA ALA A 10 12.73 40.11 -27.94
C ALA A 10 11.77 40.61 -26.84
N VAL A 11 11.29 41.85 -26.93
CA VAL A 11 10.30 42.41 -25.99
C VAL A 11 8.91 41.81 -26.22
N LEU A 12 8.54 41.56 -27.48
CA LEU A 12 7.27 40.90 -27.82
C LEU A 12 7.20 39.42 -27.43
N LEU A 13 8.32 38.69 -27.45
CA LEU A 13 8.38 37.31 -26.96
C LEU A 13 8.40 37.21 -25.43
N CYS A 14 8.83 38.26 -24.71
CA CYS A 14 8.69 38.30 -23.25
C CYS A 14 7.28 38.69 -22.79
N PHE A 15 6.52 39.44 -23.61
CA PHE A 15 5.17 39.87 -23.26
C PHE A 15 4.08 38.82 -23.54
N SER A 16 4.32 37.85 -24.43
CA SER A 16 3.33 36.82 -24.77
C SER A 16 3.31 35.61 -23.82
N LEU A 17 4.22 35.52 -22.86
CA LEU A 17 4.21 34.51 -21.79
C LEU A 17 3.59 35.01 -20.48
N SER A 18 3.15 36.27 -20.42
CA SER A 18 2.61 36.88 -19.19
C SER A 18 1.07 36.93 -19.13
N SER A 19 0.35 36.32 -20.08
CA SER A 19 -1.12 36.43 -20.18
C SER A 19 -1.91 35.13 -19.93
N TYR A 20 -1.27 34.05 -19.50
CA TYR A 20 -2.03 33.00 -18.80
C TYR A 20 -2.07 33.36 -17.32
N GLY A 21 -3.15 34.05 -16.97
CA GLY A 21 -3.45 34.46 -15.60
C GLY A 21 -3.53 33.25 -14.67
N PHE A 22 -2.66 33.21 -13.68
CA PHE A 22 -2.96 32.57 -12.42
C PHE A 22 -3.43 33.67 -11.47
N VAL A 23 -4.75 33.81 -11.37
CA VAL A 23 -5.42 34.54 -10.30
C VAL A 23 -5.00 33.86 -9.00
N THR A 24 -4.10 34.49 -8.26
CA THR A 24 -3.92 34.16 -6.84
C THR A 24 -5.00 34.92 -6.08
N PRO A 25 -5.94 34.26 -5.39
CA PRO A 25 -6.71 34.96 -4.38
C PRO A 25 -5.74 35.37 -3.27
N SER A 26 -5.68 36.67 -2.98
CA SER A 26 -5.11 37.22 -1.77
C SER A 26 -5.95 36.77 -0.58
N VAL A 27 -5.75 35.53 -0.14
CA VAL A 27 -6.22 35.09 1.17
C VAL A 27 -5.24 35.66 2.20
N SER A 28 -5.63 36.79 2.77
CA SER A 28 -5.21 37.22 4.10
C SER A 28 -5.37 36.04 5.04
N LEU A 29 -4.27 35.35 5.35
CA LEU A 29 -4.23 34.29 6.34
C LEU A 29 -4.43 34.94 7.73
N PRO A 30 -5.51 34.61 8.47
CA PRO A 30 -5.56 34.91 9.89
C PRO A 30 -4.41 34.18 10.60
N PRO A 31 -3.99 34.62 11.81
CA PRO A 31 -2.98 33.91 12.58
C PRO A 31 -3.42 32.46 12.73
N SER A 32 -2.70 31.56 12.07
CA SER A 32 -2.93 30.13 12.18
C SER A 32 -2.70 29.74 13.63
N ARG A 33 -3.80 29.49 14.34
CA ARG A 33 -3.81 28.48 15.38
C ARG A 33 -3.07 27.30 14.81
N VAL A 34 -1.96 26.93 15.45
CA VAL A 34 -1.30 25.65 15.29
C VAL A 34 -2.39 24.61 15.53
N SER A 35 -2.99 24.12 14.45
CA SER A 35 -3.80 22.92 14.49
C SER A 35 -2.85 21.85 14.97
N ARG A 36 -3.00 21.45 16.23
CA ARG A 36 -2.36 20.27 16.79
C ARG A 36 -2.51 19.18 15.75
N PHE A 37 -1.38 18.81 15.16
CA PHE A 37 -1.27 17.68 14.29
C PHE A 37 -1.73 16.48 15.12
N SER A 38 -2.96 16.03 14.88
CA SER A 38 -3.55 14.90 15.59
C SER A 38 -2.63 13.73 15.36
N LEU A 39 -1.95 13.33 16.44
CA LEU A 39 -1.14 12.14 16.50
C LEU A 39 -2.00 10.98 16.00
N TYR A 40 -1.47 10.24 15.03
CA TYR A 40 -1.87 8.85 14.88
C TYR A 40 -1.32 8.15 16.13
N GLU A 41 -2.15 8.08 17.16
CA GLU A 41 -1.86 7.43 18.43
C GLU A 41 -1.80 5.92 18.15
N LYS A 42 -0.58 5.43 17.97
CA LYS A 42 -0.24 4.02 17.83
C LYS A 42 -0.60 3.32 19.14
N SER A 43 -1.64 2.49 19.12
CA SER A 43 -1.95 1.59 20.24
C SER A 43 -0.77 0.64 20.48
N PRO A 44 -0.25 0.51 21.71
CA PRO A 44 1.01 -0.19 22.00
C PRO A 44 0.91 -1.72 22.09
N GLU A 45 -0.19 -2.37 21.68
CA GLU A 45 -0.44 -3.76 22.06
C GLU A 45 0.12 -4.88 21.14
N ASN A 46 0.97 -4.62 20.14
CA ASN A 46 1.40 -5.69 19.22
C ASN A 46 2.92 -5.76 18.91
N GLU A 47 3.81 -5.34 19.81
CA GLU A 47 5.26 -5.34 19.57
C GLU A 47 6.07 -6.52 20.17
N ASP A 48 5.41 -7.54 20.75
CA ASP A 48 6.12 -8.68 21.37
C ASP A 48 6.26 -9.95 20.52
N ILE A 49 5.83 -9.95 19.24
CA ILE A 49 5.89 -11.17 18.39
C ILE A 49 7.23 -11.30 17.61
N VAL A 50 8.12 -10.32 17.68
CA VAL A 50 9.29 -10.21 16.76
C VAL A 50 10.61 -10.78 17.34
N ARG A 51 10.56 -11.64 18.35
CA ARG A 51 11.77 -12.34 18.84
C ARG A 51 11.66 -13.86 18.75
N SER A 52 12.33 -14.41 17.73
CA SER A 52 12.88 -15.78 17.63
C SER A 52 11.95 -16.98 17.33
N GLY A 53 10.65 -16.81 17.13
CA GLY A 53 9.79 -17.93 16.70
C GLY A 53 8.39 -17.55 16.20
N GLY A 54 8.03 -16.27 16.28
CA GLY A 54 6.71 -15.75 15.93
C GLY A 54 6.56 -15.24 14.48
N ALA A 55 7.66 -15.02 13.76
CA ALA A 55 7.60 -14.52 12.38
C ALA A 55 6.95 -15.52 11.39
N THR A 56 7.12 -16.82 11.65
CA THR A 56 6.49 -17.96 10.94
C THR A 56 4.97 -17.97 11.10
N ALA A 57 4.49 -17.83 12.33
CA ALA A 57 3.07 -17.84 12.63
C ALA A 57 2.40 -16.54 12.16
N ALA A 58 3.06 -15.39 12.35
CA ALA A 58 2.55 -14.09 11.92
C ALA A 58 2.41 -14.01 10.38
N GLY A 59 3.39 -14.51 9.62
CA GLY A 59 3.33 -14.54 8.16
C GLY A 59 2.25 -15.49 7.61
N ALA A 60 2.04 -16.66 8.23
CA ALA A 60 1.00 -17.60 7.83
C ALA A 60 -0.41 -17.11 8.19
N VAL A 61 -0.57 -16.36 9.28
CA VAL A 61 -1.87 -15.79 9.69
C VAL A 61 -2.22 -14.56 8.85
N LEU A 62 -1.28 -13.64 8.62
CA LEU A 62 -1.50 -12.50 7.72
C LEU A 62 -1.73 -12.96 6.27
N GLY A 63 -0.94 -13.93 5.79
CA GLY A 63 -1.14 -14.56 4.49
C GLY A 63 -2.48 -15.31 4.42
N GLY A 64 -2.84 -16.07 5.47
CA GLY A 64 -4.08 -16.83 5.51
C GLY A 64 -5.35 -15.96 5.56
N LEU A 65 -5.28 -14.80 6.23
CA LEU A 65 -6.43 -13.89 6.34
C LEU A 65 -6.62 -13.03 5.08
N LEU A 66 -5.53 -12.65 4.41
CA LEU A 66 -5.58 -11.78 3.23
C LEU A 66 -5.66 -12.57 1.90
N LEU A 67 -5.05 -13.75 1.82
CA LEU A 67 -4.86 -14.57 0.61
C LEU A 67 -5.38 -16.02 0.76
N GLY A 68 -6.18 -16.31 1.78
CA GLY A 68 -6.85 -17.61 1.96
C GLY A 68 -5.89 -18.80 2.16
N PRO A 69 -6.31 -20.04 1.79
CA PRO A 69 -5.52 -21.25 2.03
C PRO A 69 -4.18 -21.28 1.28
N PHE A 70 -4.05 -20.55 0.17
CA PHE A 70 -2.78 -20.38 -0.53
C PHE A 70 -1.84 -19.43 0.21
N GLY A 71 -2.35 -18.34 0.78
CA GLY A 71 -1.57 -17.45 1.64
C GLY A 71 -1.05 -18.13 2.92
N ALA A 72 -1.81 -19.08 3.48
CA ALA A 72 -1.35 -19.89 4.61
C ALA A 72 -0.19 -20.84 4.24
N LEU A 73 -0.27 -21.48 3.07
CA LEU A 73 0.80 -22.32 2.51
C LEU A 73 2.05 -21.48 2.20
N PHE A 74 1.88 -20.29 1.63
CA PHE A 74 2.97 -19.37 1.31
C PHE A 74 3.65 -18.78 2.55
N GLY A 75 2.86 -18.33 3.55
CA GLY A 75 3.40 -17.83 4.81
C GLY A 75 4.18 -18.90 5.58
N ALA A 76 3.73 -20.16 5.50
CA ALA A 76 4.46 -21.30 6.06
C ALA A 76 5.80 -21.56 5.33
N GLN A 77 5.83 -21.44 4.00
CA GLN A 77 7.03 -21.66 3.18
C GLN A 77 8.07 -20.54 3.37
N LEU A 78 7.61 -19.29 3.52
CA LEU A 78 8.45 -18.14 3.83
C LEU A 78 9.04 -18.22 5.24
N GLY A 79 8.28 -18.71 6.21
CA GLY A 79 8.73 -18.86 7.60
C GLY A 79 9.59 -20.10 7.88
N ALA A 80 9.45 -21.18 7.11
CA ALA A 80 10.21 -22.41 7.36
C ALA A 80 11.72 -22.18 7.21
N SER A 81 12.47 -22.61 8.23
CA SER A 81 13.95 -22.61 8.21
C SER A 81 14.47 -23.44 7.03
N ALA A 82 15.64 -23.08 6.48
CA ALA A 82 16.17 -23.64 5.23
C ALA A 82 16.20 -25.19 5.15
N GLY A 83 16.30 -25.89 6.29
CA GLY A 83 16.26 -27.35 6.36
C GLY A 83 14.87 -27.98 6.26
N GLN A 84 13.80 -27.25 6.60
CA GLN A 84 12.42 -27.72 6.48
C GLN A 84 11.82 -27.43 5.11
N ARG A 85 12.33 -26.42 4.39
CA ARG A 85 11.87 -26.01 3.06
C ARG A 85 11.95 -27.13 2.02
N ALA A 86 13.07 -27.87 1.97
CA ALA A 86 13.27 -28.89 0.92
C ALA A 86 12.26 -30.05 0.99
N ASN A 87 11.89 -30.48 2.21
CA ASN A 87 10.95 -31.59 2.40
C ASN A 87 9.48 -31.13 2.28
N LEU A 88 9.16 -29.91 2.73
CA LEU A 88 7.85 -29.30 2.54
C LEU A 88 7.58 -28.99 1.07
N ASP A 89 8.55 -28.42 0.33
CA ASP A 89 8.43 -28.15 -1.10
C ASP A 89 8.08 -29.41 -1.88
N ALA A 90 8.77 -30.52 -1.61
CA ALA A 90 8.51 -31.77 -2.32
C ALA A 90 7.11 -32.34 -2.03
N ALA A 91 6.63 -32.23 -0.79
CA ALA A 91 5.30 -32.69 -0.40
C ALA A 91 4.19 -31.79 -0.95
N VAL A 92 4.33 -30.47 -0.79
CA VAL A 92 3.40 -29.45 -1.28
C VAL A 92 3.33 -29.49 -2.81
N THR A 93 4.47 -29.62 -3.50
CA THR A 93 4.48 -29.74 -4.96
C THR A 93 3.80 -31.03 -5.43
N ARG A 94 3.90 -32.14 -4.70
CA ARG A 94 3.20 -33.40 -5.04
C ARG A 94 1.69 -33.27 -4.83
N GLU A 95 1.27 -32.65 -3.74
CA GLU A 95 -0.15 -32.44 -3.45
C GLU A 95 -0.78 -31.43 -4.43
N LEU A 96 -0.07 -30.36 -4.79
CA LEU A 96 -0.55 -29.37 -5.76
C LEU A 96 -0.60 -29.95 -7.19
N ARG A 97 0.34 -30.82 -7.56
CA ARG A 97 0.24 -31.60 -8.81
C ARG A 97 -0.96 -32.54 -8.80
N SER A 98 -1.29 -33.15 -7.65
CA SER A 98 -2.48 -34.00 -7.53
C SER A 98 -3.79 -33.21 -7.70
N LYS A 99 -3.75 -31.88 -7.53
CA LYS A 99 -4.87 -30.95 -7.75
C LYS A 99 -4.84 -30.30 -9.14
N GLY A 100 -4.01 -30.82 -10.06
CA GLY A 100 -3.92 -30.34 -11.44
C GLY A 100 -3.21 -28.99 -11.62
N LEU A 101 -2.52 -28.47 -10.60
CA LEU A 101 -1.69 -27.27 -10.78
C LEU A 101 -0.39 -27.62 -11.52
N THR A 102 -0.10 -26.86 -12.56
CA THR A 102 1.18 -26.96 -13.29
C THR A 102 2.30 -26.31 -12.48
N LYS A 103 3.54 -26.80 -12.69
CA LYS A 103 4.73 -26.17 -12.09
C LYS A 103 4.87 -24.70 -12.46
N ASP A 104 4.48 -24.35 -13.69
CA ASP A 104 4.60 -22.99 -14.20
C ASP A 104 3.67 -22.02 -13.46
N MET A 105 2.47 -22.46 -13.08
CA MET A 105 1.54 -21.67 -12.27
C MET A 105 2.07 -21.43 -10.85
N LEU A 106 2.68 -22.45 -10.24
CA LEU A 106 3.31 -22.32 -8.92
C LEU A 106 4.48 -21.35 -8.96
N ARG A 107 5.30 -21.44 -10.01
CA ARG A 107 6.44 -20.52 -10.22
C ARG A 107 5.98 -19.08 -10.43
N ALA A 108 4.91 -18.88 -11.21
CA ALA A 108 4.34 -17.54 -11.41
C ALA A 108 3.77 -16.96 -10.11
N ALA A 109 3.09 -17.76 -9.29
CA ALA A 109 2.62 -17.32 -7.97
C ALA A 109 3.78 -16.98 -7.03
N GLU A 110 4.84 -17.79 -7.03
CA GLU A 110 6.04 -17.56 -6.23
C GLU A 110 6.74 -16.25 -6.62
N GLU A 111 6.88 -15.99 -7.92
CA GLU A 111 7.49 -14.76 -8.43
C GLU A 111 6.69 -13.52 -8.00
N VAL A 112 5.37 -13.53 -8.16
CA VAL A 112 4.50 -12.41 -7.73
C VAL A 112 4.56 -12.21 -6.21
N ALA A 113 4.61 -13.29 -5.42
CA ALA A 113 4.73 -13.19 -3.97
C ALA A 113 6.09 -12.60 -3.53
N LEU A 114 7.18 -13.01 -4.17
CA LEU A 114 8.51 -12.46 -3.90
C LEU A 114 8.58 -10.98 -4.25
N ASP A 115 7.99 -10.58 -5.38
CA ASP A 115 7.96 -9.18 -5.80
C ASP A 115 7.10 -8.32 -4.87
N LEU A 116 5.92 -8.81 -4.44
CA LEU A 116 5.09 -8.13 -3.46
C LEU A 116 5.83 -7.93 -2.13
N LYS A 117 6.50 -8.97 -1.63
CA LYS A 117 7.30 -8.90 -0.40
C LYS A 117 8.42 -7.86 -0.49
N ARG A 118 9.13 -7.81 -1.61
CA ARG A 118 10.18 -6.79 -1.85
C ARG A 118 9.59 -5.39 -1.90
N ALA A 119 8.39 -5.22 -2.48
CA ALA A 119 7.72 -3.93 -2.52
C ALA A 119 7.25 -3.47 -1.13
N GLU A 120 6.71 -4.37 -0.32
CA GLU A 120 6.34 -4.08 1.08
C GLU A 120 7.57 -3.73 1.94
N GLU A 121 8.69 -4.44 1.78
CA GLU A 121 9.95 -4.10 2.44
C GLU A 121 10.45 -2.71 2.01
N ALA A 122 10.37 -2.40 0.71
CA ALA A 122 10.74 -1.08 0.19
C ALA A 122 9.82 0.04 0.71
N GLU A 123 8.51 -0.21 0.81
CA GLU A 123 7.54 0.71 1.42
C GLU A 123 7.90 0.98 2.89
N GLY A 124 8.24 -0.06 3.65
CA GLY A 124 8.71 0.05 5.03
C GLY A 124 9.91 0.99 5.17
N LEU A 125 10.92 0.84 4.31
CA LEU A 125 12.10 1.71 4.31
C LEU A 125 11.76 3.19 4.03
N VAL A 126 10.81 3.45 3.11
CA VAL A 126 10.35 4.82 2.81
C VAL A 126 9.58 5.40 4.00
N ARG A 127 8.73 4.60 4.64
CA ARG A 127 7.99 5.00 5.84
C ARG A 127 8.92 5.35 7.00
N ASP A 128 9.99 4.58 7.20
CA ASP A 128 11.01 4.85 8.22
C ASP A 128 11.81 6.13 7.91
N ALA A 129 12.14 6.37 6.64
CA ALA A 129 12.79 7.61 6.21
C ALA A 129 11.89 8.84 6.46
N LEU A 130 10.60 8.76 6.10
CA LEU A 130 9.62 9.81 6.37
C LEU A 130 9.52 10.11 7.87
N ARG A 131 9.42 9.06 8.69
CA ARG A 131 9.39 9.19 10.15
C ARG A 131 10.64 9.89 10.69
N SER A 132 11.81 9.52 10.20
CA SER A 132 13.08 10.13 10.58
C SER A 132 13.11 11.64 10.29
N PHE A 133 12.63 12.08 9.12
CA PHE A 133 12.50 13.50 8.80
C PHE A 133 11.49 14.22 9.68
N GLN A 134 10.35 13.60 9.98
CA GLN A 134 9.35 14.19 10.87
C GLN A 134 9.87 14.35 12.30
N GLU A 135 10.60 13.37 12.82
CA GLU A 135 11.23 13.44 14.14
C GLU A 135 12.30 14.54 14.19
N LEU A 136 13.12 14.66 13.14
CA LEU A 136 14.09 15.74 13.00
C LEU A 136 13.41 17.11 12.97
N ALA A 137 12.34 17.26 12.19
CA ALA A 137 11.57 18.51 12.11
C ALA A 137 11.00 18.91 13.49
N ARG A 138 10.42 17.96 14.24
CA ARG A 138 9.92 18.23 15.60
C ARG A 138 11.03 18.69 16.55
N ARG A 139 12.22 18.09 16.47
CA ARG A 139 13.36 18.48 17.31
C ARG A 139 13.83 19.90 16.97
N LEU A 140 13.95 20.24 15.69
CA LEU A 140 14.39 21.57 15.23
C LEU A 140 13.37 22.66 15.56
N ASP A 141 12.07 22.36 15.49
CA ASP A 141 11.00 23.28 15.90
C ASP A 141 11.04 23.56 17.42
N GLY A 142 11.30 22.51 18.23
CA GLY A 142 11.55 22.65 19.66
C GLY A 142 12.78 23.49 19.97
N GLU A 143 13.88 23.28 19.25
CA GLU A 143 15.12 24.06 19.38
C GLU A 143 14.89 25.54 19.02
N GLN A 144 14.14 25.82 17.94
CA GLN A 144 13.78 27.18 17.55
C GLN A 144 13.02 27.92 18.66
N THR A 145 12.07 27.23 19.30
CA THR A 145 11.29 27.76 20.42
C THR A 145 12.19 28.04 21.63
N SER A 146 13.04 27.07 22.00
CA SER A 146 13.98 27.21 23.11
C SER A 146 14.97 28.37 22.90
N LEU A 147 15.52 28.53 21.70
CA LEU A 147 16.43 29.63 21.37
C LEU A 147 15.73 30.99 21.41
N THR A 148 14.47 31.04 21.01
CA THR A 148 13.66 32.25 21.09
C THR A 148 13.41 32.65 22.54
N ASP A 149 13.08 31.71 23.41
CA ASP A 149 12.85 31.99 24.82
C ASP A 149 14.15 32.36 25.54
N LYS A 150 15.26 31.70 25.21
CA LYS A 150 16.59 32.06 25.70
C LYS A 150 16.99 33.49 25.31
N ALA A 151 16.73 33.89 24.06
CA ALA A 151 16.99 35.25 23.60
C ALA A 151 16.16 36.28 24.38
N LYS A 152 14.87 35.99 24.65
CA LYS A 152 14.02 36.88 25.47
C LYS A 152 14.59 37.06 26.88
N VAL A 153 15.03 35.98 27.53
CA VAL A 153 15.63 36.03 28.87
C VAL A 153 16.91 36.87 28.86
N MET A 154 17.80 36.66 27.89
CA MET A 154 19.05 37.43 27.77
C MET A 154 18.79 38.94 27.58
N LEU A 155 17.81 39.30 26.74
CA LEU A 155 17.39 40.70 26.59
C LEU A 155 16.87 41.30 27.90
N THR A 156 16.08 40.55 28.68
CA THR A 156 15.60 41.04 29.99
C THR A 156 16.72 41.22 31.02
N MET A 157 17.83 40.50 30.84
CA MET A 157 19.02 40.61 31.69
C MET A 157 20.01 41.67 31.19
N GLY A 158 19.74 42.33 30.06
CA GLY A 158 20.63 43.33 29.44
C GLY A 158 21.85 42.73 28.73
N ASP A 159 21.84 41.42 28.44
CA ASP A 159 22.88 40.73 27.67
C ASP A 159 22.52 40.70 26.18
N ASP A 160 22.76 41.81 25.49
CA ASP A 160 22.43 41.98 24.08
C ASP A 160 23.25 41.09 23.15
N GLU A 161 24.53 40.86 23.46
CA GLU A 161 25.40 39.99 22.66
C GLU A 161 25.00 38.52 22.78
N GLY A 162 24.66 38.05 24.00
CA GLY A 162 24.11 36.72 24.21
C GLY A 162 22.78 36.50 23.48
N ALA A 163 21.89 37.50 23.52
CA ALA A 163 20.62 37.45 22.79
C ALA A 163 20.83 37.36 21.27
N LYS A 164 21.79 38.10 20.73
CA LYS A 164 22.15 38.08 19.31
C LYS A 164 22.69 36.72 18.88
N ASP A 165 23.57 36.09 19.65
CA ASP A 165 24.06 34.72 19.36
C ASP A 165 22.90 33.70 19.35
N ALA A 166 21.99 33.78 20.33
CA ALA A 166 20.82 32.91 20.39
C ALA A 166 19.91 33.06 19.16
N LEU A 167 19.69 34.30 18.70
CA LEU A 167 18.90 34.57 17.49
C LEU A 167 19.59 34.09 16.20
N LEU A 168 20.91 34.24 16.10
CA LEU A 168 21.66 33.71 14.94
C LEU A 168 21.59 32.19 14.86
N ARG A 169 21.70 31.49 16.00
CA ARG A 169 21.50 30.04 16.06
C ARG A 169 20.09 29.64 15.68
N ARG A 170 19.08 30.43 16.09
CA ARG A 170 17.69 30.20 15.73
C ARG A 170 17.48 30.24 14.21
N GLU A 171 18.08 31.20 13.50
CA GLU A 171 17.97 31.24 12.04
C GLU A 171 18.60 30.01 11.38
N ARG A 172 19.73 29.51 11.88
CA ARG A 172 20.31 28.24 11.39
C ARG A 172 19.37 27.05 11.65
N ALA A 173 18.80 26.96 12.84
CA ALA A 173 17.84 25.91 13.18
C ALA A 173 16.59 25.97 12.27
N LYS A 174 16.11 27.17 11.94
CA LYS A 174 14.99 27.40 11.03
C LYS A 174 15.31 26.99 9.60
N GLU A 175 16.50 27.31 9.08
CA GLU A 175 16.95 26.83 7.76
C GLU A 175 16.98 25.30 7.70
N ASN A 176 17.54 24.66 8.73
CA ASN A 176 17.56 23.20 8.86
C ASN A 176 16.14 22.61 8.96
N LEU A 177 15.22 23.27 9.66
CA LEU A 177 13.83 22.86 9.78
C LEU A 177 13.14 22.86 8.41
N VAL A 178 13.34 23.92 7.62
CA VAL A 178 12.80 24.00 6.25
C VAL A 178 13.33 22.86 5.40
N ASN A 179 14.62 22.53 5.51
CA ASN A 179 15.21 21.41 4.77
C ASN A 179 14.64 20.05 5.23
N ALA A 180 14.46 19.84 6.53
CA ALA A 180 13.84 18.63 7.06
C ALA A 180 12.37 18.47 6.59
N LEU A 181 11.60 19.56 6.57
CA LEU A 181 10.23 19.56 6.08
C LEU A 181 10.15 19.29 4.57
N LYS A 182 11.08 19.84 3.77
CA LYS A 182 11.19 19.50 2.34
C LYS A 182 11.52 18.03 2.14
N GLY A 183 12.44 17.47 2.93
CA GLY A 183 12.75 16.05 2.94
C GLY A 183 11.52 15.19 3.27
N ALA A 184 10.79 15.54 4.32
CA ALA A 184 9.55 14.86 4.70
C ALA A 184 8.49 14.92 3.59
N ALA A 185 8.31 16.07 2.94
CA ALA A 185 7.37 16.20 1.82
C ALA A 185 7.76 15.32 0.63
N GLY A 186 9.05 15.25 0.30
CA GLY A 186 9.57 14.37 -0.76
C GLY A 186 9.35 12.88 -0.45
N GLU A 187 9.66 12.44 0.77
CA GLU A 187 9.42 11.04 1.18
C GLU A 187 7.93 10.71 1.28
N MET A 188 7.06 11.67 1.62
CA MET A 188 5.61 11.47 1.61
C MET A 188 5.08 11.22 0.19
N GLU A 189 5.57 11.97 -0.80
CA GLU A 189 5.21 11.72 -2.20
C GLU A 189 5.71 10.35 -2.68
N ARG A 190 6.94 9.98 -2.30
CA ARG A 190 7.52 8.67 -2.61
C ARG A 190 6.77 7.53 -1.94
N LEU A 191 6.34 7.71 -0.69
CA LEU A 191 5.54 6.74 0.05
C LEU A 191 4.22 6.49 -0.68
N LYS A 192 3.51 7.55 -1.06
CA LYS A 192 2.27 7.43 -1.83
C LYS A 192 2.45 6.63 -3.12
N LYS A 193 3.49 6.94 -3.90
CA LYS A 193 3.81 6.18 -5.12
C LYS A 193 4.12 4.71 -4.83
N MET A 194 4.78 4.42 -3.72
CA MET A 194 5.08 3.04 -3.32
C MET A 194 3.82 2.30 -2.87
N GLU A 195 2.95 2.94 -2.10
CA GLU A 195 1.65 2.40 -1.70
C GLU A 195 0.78 2.08 -2.92
N ASP A 196 0.74 2.98 -3.91
CA ASP A 196 0.05 2.74 -5.19
C ASP A 196 0.63 1.53 -5.94
N ASN A 197 1.97 1.37 -5.95
CA ASN A 197 2.65 0.23 -6.57
C ASN A 197 2.38 -1.10 -5.83
N VAL A 198 2.42 -1.08 -4.50
CA VAL A 198 2.11 -2.24 -3.66
C VAL A 198 0.65 -2.66 -3.86
N ALA A 199 -0.28 -1.71 -3.88
CA ALA A 199 -1.68 -1.99 -4.19
C ALA A 199 -1.86 -2.64 -5.58
N ALA A 200 -1.15 -2.14 -6.60
CA ALA A 200 -1.17 -2.75 -7.93
C ALA A 200 -0.57 -4.18 -7.95
N MET A 201 0.45 -4.45 -7.12
CA MET A 201 0.99 -5.81 -6.96
C MET A 201 0.02 -6.74 -6.24
N GLN A 202 -0.68 -6.24 -5.21
CA GLN A 202 -1.71 -7.01 -4.50
C GLN A 202 -2.86 -7.40 -5.43
N ILE A 203 -3.32 -6.49 -6.29
CA ILE A 203 -4.34 -6.80 -7.31
C ILE A 203 -3.85 -7.90 -8.24
N ARG A 204 -2.61 -7.80 -8.76
CA ARG A 204 -2.03 -8.85 -9.61
C ARG A 204 -1.91 -10.19 -8.89
N ALA A 205 -1.56 -10.20 -7.60
CA ALA A 205 -1.49 -11.41 -6.80
C ALA A 205 -2.87 -12.09 -6.69
N VAL A 206 -3.93 -11.32 -6.48
CA VAL A 206 -5.32 -11.81 -6.45
C VAL A 206 -5.76 -12.35 -7.82
N GLU A 207 -5.38 -11.70 -8.91
CA GLU A 207 -5.68 -12.17 -10.28
C GLU A 207 -5.01 -13.52 -10.58
N VAL A 208 -3.74 -13.69 -10.18
CA VAL A 208 -3.02 -14.96 -10.29
C VAL A 208 -3.69 -16.03 -9.42
N GLU A 209 -4.08 -15.69 -8.19
CA GLU A 209 -4.79 -16.61 -7.30
C GLU A 209 -6.13 -17.06 -7.91
N ASN A 210 -6.91 -16.14 -8.46
CA ASN A 210 -8.19 -16.44 -9.10
C ASN A 210 -8.00 -17.33 -10.35
N SER A 211 -6.94 -17.07 -11.13
CA SER A 211 -6.57 -17.91 -12.28
C SER A 211 -6.21 -19.33 -11.82
N ILE A 212 -5.48 -19.45 -10.72
CA ILE A 212 -5.12 -20.73 -10.10
C ILE A 212 -6.35 -21.47 -9.60
N LYS A 213 -7.25 -20.79 -8.88
CA LYS A 213 -8.50 -21.39 -8.37
C LYS A 213 -9.38 -21.90 -9.50
N LYS A 214 -9.53 -21.12 -10.57
CA LYS A 214 -10.32 -21.51 -11.74
C LYS A 214 -9.77 -22.77 -12.38
N ILE A 215 -8.47 -22.82 -12.65
CA ILE A 215 -7.82 -24.00 -13.26
C ILE A 215 -7.89 -25.22 -12.33
N ALA A 216 -7.70 -25.03 -11.02
CA ALA A 216 -7.81 -26.12 -10.04
C ALA A 216 -9.26 -26.65 -9.92
N ALA A 217 -10.27 -25.81 -10.11
CA ALA A 217 -11.66 -26.24 -10.16
C ALA A 217 -11.97 -27.00 -11.46
N GLU A 218 -11.45 -26.52 -12.61
CA GLU A 218 -11.59 -27.18 -13.91
C GLU A 218 -10.91 -28.56 -13.93
N SER A 219 -9.71 -28.70 -13.34
CA SER A 219 -8.99 -29.98 -13.26
C SER A 219 -9.71 -31.04 -12.41
N LEU A 220 -10.41 -30.62 -11.35
CA LEU A 220 -11.24 -31.50 -10.52
C LEU A 220 -12.47 -32.00 -11.29
N VAL A 221 -13.09 -31.16 -12.11
CA VAL A 221 -14.25 -31.53 -12.93
C VAL A 221 -13.86 -32.51 -14.04
N ASP A 222 -12.70 -32.32 -14.68
CA ASP A 222 -12.20 -33.24 -15.71
C ASP A 222 -11.79 -34.61 -15.13
N GLY A 223 -11.21 -34.63 -13.93
CA GLY A 223 -10.90 -35.87 -13.22
C GLY A 223 -12.14 -36.69 -12.82
N LEU A 224 -13.25 -36.01 -12.50
CA LEU A 224 -14.53 -36.66 -12.18
C LEU A 224 -15.24 -37.22 -13.44
N ASN A 225 -14.98 -36.65 -14.61
CA ASN A 225 -15.50 -37.18 -15.89
C ASN A 225 -14.64 -38.30 -16.48
N GLY A 226 -13.36 -38.41 -16.08
CA GLY A 226 -12.41 -39.39 -16.62
C GLY A 226 -12.41 -40.77 -15.94
N GLU A 227 -12.89 -40.91 -14.70
CA GLU A 227 -12.69 -42.16 -13.94
C GLU A 227 -13.81 -42.48 -12.93
N VAL A 228 -15.09 -42.51 -13.34
CA VAL A 228 -16.10 -43.37 -12.68
C VAL A 228 -17.14 -43.85 -13.70
N GLY A 229 -16.87 -45.02 -14.28
CA GLY A 229 -17.87 -45.93 -14.84
C GLY A 229 -18.56 -46.79 -13.77
N GLY A 230 -18.78 -46.29 -12.56
CA GLY A 230 -19.46 -47.06 -11.51
C GLY A 230 -19.32 -46.51 -10.11
N LEU A 231 -20.14 -45.51 -9.76
CA LEU A 231 -20.65 -45.22 -8.42
C LEU A 231 -21.49 -43.93 -8.54
N GLY A 232 -22.80 -44.12 -8.48
CA GLY A 232 -23.78 -43.17 -8.99
C GLY A 232 -23.81 -41.80 -8.33
N GLY A 233 -24.18 -40.81 -9.15
CA GLY A 233 -25.35 -40.01 -8.83
C GLY A 233 -25.17 -38.84 -7.87
N LEU A 234 -23.99 -38.20 -7.80
CA LEU A 234 -23.91 -36.83 -7.29
C LEU A 234 -24.05 -35.84 -8.44
N LYS A 235 -25.29 -35.73 -8.89
CA LYS A 235 -25.79 -34.69 -9.78
C LYS A 235 -25.66 -33.35 -9.03
N LEU A 236 -24.56 -32.64 -9.22
CA LEU A 236 -24.37 -31.24 -8.80
C LEU A 236 -25.16 -30.27 -9.69
N GLU A 237 -26.40 -30.64 -10.01
CA GLU A 237 -27.40 -29.71 -10.49
C GLU A 237 -28.24 -29.36 -9.26
N GLN A 238 -27.62 -28.64 -8.32
CA GLN A 238 -28.39 -27.94 -7.29
C GLN A 238 -29.07 -26.78 -8.01
N SER A 239 -30.17 -27.11 -8.71
CA SER A 239 -31.07 -26.14 -9.31
C SER A 239 -31.46 -25.15 -8.23
N ASP A 240 -31.34 -23.87 -8.56
CA ASP A 240 -31.77 -22.79 -7.68
C ASP A 240 -33.23 -23.06 -7.28
N PRO A 241 -33.56 -23.18 -5.98
CA PRO A 241 -34.92 -23.46 -5.53
C PRO A 241 -35.94 -22.41 -5.99
N LEU A 242 -35.49 -21.24 -6.45
CA LEU A 242 -36.33 -20.25 -7.15
C LEU A 242 -36.65 -20.63 -8.59
N LEU A 243 -35.71 -21.22 -9.34
CA LEU A 243 -35.93 -21.65 -10.73
C LEU A 243 -36.94 -22.80 -10.81
N ASP A 244 -36.91 -23.72 -9.85
CA ASP A 244 -37.87 -24.84 -9.82
C ASP A 244 -39.29 -24.37 -9.50
N LYS A 245 -39.43 -23.38 -8.61
CA LYS A 245 -40.72 -22.72 -8.36
C LYS A 245 -41.23 -21.95 -9.57
N PHE A 246 -40.34 -21.32 -10.33
CA PHE A 246 -40.70 -20.59 -11.53
C PHE A 246 -41.20 -21.53 -12.64
N LYS A 247 -40.51 -22.65 -12.87
CA LYS A 247 -40.94 -23.68 -13.83
C LYS A 247 -42.28 -24.31 -13.44
N ALA A 248 -42.48 -24.62 -12.15
CA ALA A 248 -43.75 -25.16 -11.67
C ALA A 248 -44.92 -24.18 -11.87
N LEU A 249 -44.69 -22.87 -11.72
CA LEU A 249 -45.69 -21.84 -12.00
C LEU A 249 -45.97 -21.69 -13.50
N GLU A 250 -44.94 -21.82 -14.34
CA GLU A 250 -45.09 -21.73 -15.79
C GLU A 250 -45.89 -22.91 -16.37
N GLU A 251 -45.65 -24.14 -15.88
CA GLU A 251 -46.43 -25.32 -16.25
C GLU A 251 -47.89 -25.19 -15.78
N LYS A 252 -48.11 -24.66 -14.58
CA LYS A 252 -49.46 -24.41 -14.07
C LYS A 252 -50.21 -23.39 -14.93
N MET A 253 -49.56 -22.32 -15.37
CA MET A 253 -50.16 -21.31 -16.26
C MET A 253 -50.42 -21.84 -17.68
N LYS A 254 -49.62 -22.76 -18.19
CA LYS A 254 -49.86 -23.39 -19.49
C LYS A 254 -51.09 -24.32 -19.44
N GLY A 255 -51.20 -25.15 -18.40
CA GLY A 255 -52.33 -26.07 -18.25
C GLY A 255 -53.68 -25.39 -17.97
N GLU A 256 -53.68 -24.11 -17.57
CA GLU A 256 -54.91 -23.33 -17.33
C GLU A 256 -55.39 -22.62 -18.60
N LYS A 257 -54.49 -22.29 -19.54
CA LYS A 257 -54.84 -21.76 -20.87
C LYS A 257 -55.42 -22.80 -21.82
N ASP A 258 -55.17 -24.09 -21.57
CA ASP A 258 -55.72 -25.18 -22.39
C ASP A 258 -57.14 -25.61 -21.95
N LYS A 259 -57.74 -24.90 -20.98
CA LYS A 259 -59.08 -25.16 -20.43
C LYS A 259 -60.12 -24.06 -20.72
N GLU A 260 -59.73 -23.00 -21.41
CA GLU A 260 -60.64 -22.01 -22.03
C GLU A 260 -60.73 -22.24 -23.54
#